data_AF-A0A950B9H8-F1
#
_entry.id   AF-A0A950B9H8-F1
#
_cell.length_a   1.000
_cell.length_b   1.000
_cell.length_c   1.000
_cell.angle_alpha   90.00
_cell.angle_beta   90.00
_cell.angle_gamma   90.00
#
_symmetry.space_group_name_H-M   'P 1'
#
loop_
_entity.id
_entity.type
_entity.pdbx_description
1 polymer ?
#
loop_
_entity_poly.entity_id
_entity_poly.type
_entity_poly.pdbx_seq_one_letter_code
_entity_poly.pdbx_strand_id
1 'polypeptide(L)'
;MRKGKSFEGARLKAKRTRLGARWCLPFYLTRPAVPVPVPDRRADHNKRGENVTSSETAVLVLPGYMDSGPGDWQTRWEAAHAGFARVQMPDWMHPDCEAWCAALEDAVQRAPPGLRLAAHSLGCLTVAHWAARHASAATRAKVAGALLVALPDPHGPEFPREARGFDPVPLAALPFASVVVASSDDPYGGVAFSERCALAWGSRWFDIGARGHINAESRLNDWPQGIDWLMSTGK
;
A
#
# COMPACT_ATOMS: atom_id res chain seq x y z
N MET A 1 -14.57 25.04 60.91
CA MET A 1 -15.99 25.46 60.89
C MET A 1 -16.38 25.79 59.46
N ARG A 2 -17.43 25.10 58.94
CA ARG A 2 -18.56 25.58 58.10
C ARG A 2 -18.25 26.53 56.93
N LYS A 3 -18.72 26.40 55.68
CA LYS A 3 -19.78 25.66 54.93
C LYS A 3 -19.38 25.82 53.45
N GLY A 4 -19.55 24.87 52.51
CA GLY A 4 -20.80 24.26 52.08
C GLY A 4 -21.58 25.18 51.12
N LYS A 5 -21.63 24.86 49.82
CA LYS A 5 -22.84 24.96 48.96
C LYS A 5 -22.64 24.26 47.61
N SER A 6 -23.45 23.22 47.43
CA SER A 6 -23.83 22.50 46.20
C SER A 6 -24.82 23.33 45.38
N PHE A 7 -24.94 23.04 44.07
CA PHE A 7 -26.15 22.98 43.21
C PHE A 7 -25.63 22.61 41.79
N GLU A 8 -25.75 21.40 41.25
CA GLU A 8 -26.91 20.63 40.78
C GLU A 8 -27.44 21.05 39.38
N GLY A 9 -27.36 20.10 38.43
CA GLY A 9 -28.43 19.81 37.47
C GLY A 9 -28.34 20.40 36.06
N ALA A 10 -28.07 19.54 35.06
CA ALA A 10 -28.94 19.39 33.88
C ALA A 10 -28.48 18.24 32.96
N ARG A 11 -29.15 17.09 33.09
CA ARG A 11 -29.21 16.02 32.08
C ARG A 11 -30.13 16.46 30.95
N LEU A 12 -29.67 16.48 29.70
CA LEU A 12 -30.56 16.41 28.53
C LEU A 12 -30.54 15.00 27.93
N LYS A 13 -31.73 14.39 27.95
CA LYS A 13 -32.04 13.06 27.40
C LYS A 13 -32.24 13.17 25.88
N ALA A 14 -31.55 12.32 25.13
CA ALA A 14 -31.77 12.10 23.71
C ALA A 14 -33.16 11.48 23.47
N LYS A 15 -33.94 12.10 22.58
CA LYS A 15 -35.23 11.58 22.10
C LYS A 15 -34.98 10.58 20.97
N ARG A 16 -35.30 9.30 21.22
CA ARG A 16 -35.51 8.27 20.20
C ARG A 16 -36.97 8.35 19.74
N THR A 17 -37.21 8.53 18.44
CA THR A 17 -38.53 8.35 17.83
C THR A 17 -38.46 7.36 16.67
N ARG A 18 -39.09 6.22 16.97
CA ARG A 18 -39.62 5.08 16.21
C ARG A 18 -39.69 5.18 14.68
N LEU A 19 -39.19 4.10 14.06
CA LEU A 19 -39.50 3.65 12.70
C LEU A 19 -41.01 3.40 12.53
N GLY A 20 -41.55 3.83 11.40
CA GLY A 20 -42.83 3.38 10.87
C GLY A 20 -42.69 3.10 9.38
N ALA A 21 -42.99 1.86 8.97
CA ALA A 21 -43.51 1.52 7.65
C ALA A 21 -43.88 0.02 7.64
N ARG A 22 -45.18 -0.27 7.85
CA ARG A 22 -45.83 -1.52 7.46
C ARG A 22 -46.08 -1.45 5.96
N TRP A 23 -45.68 -2.48 5.22
CA TRP A 23 -46.16 -2.70 3.86
C TRP A 23 -46.75 -4.11 3.75
N CYS A 24 -48.03 -4.14 3.38
CA CYS A 24 -48.83 -5.31 3.14
C CYS A 24 -48.43 -6.01 1.84
N LEU A 25 -48.46 -7.35 1.85
CA LEU A 25 -48.42 -8.21 0.68
C LEU A 25 -49.69 -8.05 -0.19
N PRO A 26 -49.58 -8.29 -1.51
CA PRO A 26 -50.65 -8.91 -2.26
C PRO A 26 -50.28 -10.31 -2.74
N PHE A 27 -51.21 -11.22 -2.45
CA PHE A 27 -51.46 -12.49 -3.13
C PHE A 27 -51.25 -12.38 -4.64
N TYR A 28 -50.50 -13.31 -5.23
CA TYR A 28 -50.74 -13.72 -6.61
C TYR A 28 -50.89 -15.24 -6.71
N LEU A 29 -51.96 -15.56 -7.43
CA LEU A 29 -52.57 -16.85 -7.65
C LEU A 29 -51.64 -17.83 -8.35
N THR A 30 -51.76 -19.09 -7.93
CA THR A 30 -51.22 -20.29 -8.56
C THR A 30 -51.73 -20.44 -9.99
N ARG A 31 -50.82 -20.73 -10.93
CA ARG A 31 -51.14 -21.23 -12.27
C ARG A 31 -50.50 -22.61 -12.48
N PRO A 32 -51.18 -23.51 -13.20
CA PRO A 32 -50.81 -24.93 -13.31
C PRO A 32 -49.56 -25.16 -14.18
N ALA A 33 -48.87 -26.26 -13.85
CA ALA A 33 -47.66 -26.75 -14.51
C ALA A 33 -47.91 -27.12 -15.98
N VAL A 34 -47.00 -26.70 -16.85
CA VAL A 34 -46.91 -27.11 -18.26
C VAL A 34 -45.78 -28.14 -18.36
N PRO A 35 -45.97 -29.30 -19.02
CA PRO A 35 -44.93 -30.32 -19.13
C PRO A 35 -43.81 -29.86 -20.07
N VAL A 36 -42.57 -30.04 -19.61
CA VAL A 36 -41.33 -29.74 -20.32
C VAL A 36 -41.02 -30.88 -21.32
N PRO A 37 -40.71 -30.61 -22.60
CA PRO A 37 -40.24 -31.65 -23.50
C PRO A 37 -38.79 -32.05 -23.16
N VAL A 38 -38.53 -33.36 -23.09
CA VAL A 38 -37.19 -33.94 -22.89
C VAL A 38 -36.43 -33.95 -24.23
N PRO A 39 -35.25 -33.32 -24.35
CA PRO A 39 -34.40 -33.50 -25.50
C PRO A 39 -33.47 -34.71 -25.35
N ASP A 40 -33.34 -35.42 -26.46
CA ASP A 40 -32.57 -36.63 -26.72
C ASP A 40 -31.08 -36.51 -26.36
N ARG A 41 -30.49 -37.60 -25.85
CA ARG A 41 -29.06 -37.71 -25.56
C ARG A 41 -28.29 -37.95 -26.86
N ARG A 42 -27.66 -36.93 -27.43
CA ARG A 42 -26.47 -37.09 -28.28
C ARG A 42 -25.45 -36.00 -28.01
N ALA A 43 -24.19 -36.42 -28.07
CA ALA A 43 -23.01 -35.73 -27.60
C ALA A 43 -22.79 -34.35 -28.23
N ASP A 44 -22.33 -33.40 -27.41
CA ASP A 44 -21.31 -32.45 -27.85
C ASP A 44 -20.49 -31.99 -26.64
N HIS A 45 -19.28 -32.54 -26.55
CA HIS A 45 -18.23 -32.03 -25.68
C HIS A 45 -17.62 -30.81 -26.37
N ASN A 46 -18.00 -29.59 -25.96
CA ASN A 46 -17.12 -28.46 -26.16
C ASN A 46 -17.22 -27.43 -25.02
N LYS A 47 -16.23 -27.55 -24.14
CA LYS A 47 -15.53 -26.49 -23.40
C LYS A 47 -16.35 -25.23 -23.07
N ARG A 48 -16.89 -25.20 -21.85
CA ARG A 48 -17.15 -23.95 -21.13
C ARG A 48 -15.84 -23.18 -21.08
N GLY A 49 -15.87 -21.95 -21.59
CA GLY A 49 -14.76 -21.01 -21.47
C GLY A 49 -14.31 -20.93 -20.02
N GLU A 50 -13.04 -21.24 -19.80
CA GLU A 50 -12.33 -20.84 -18.60
C GLU A 50 -12.42 -19.31 -18.56
N ASN A 51 -13.17 -18.79 -17.60
CA ASN A 51 -12.96 -17.42 -17.15
C ASN A 51 -11.53 -17.37 -16.63
N VAL A 52 -10.60 -16.95 -17.47
CA VAL A 52 -9.28 -16.50 -17.00
C VAL A 52 -9.55 -15.25 -16.18
N THR A 53 -9.77 -15.44 -14.88
CA THR A 53 -9.67 -14.36 -13.91
C THR A 53 -8.26 -13.81 -14.08
N SER A 54 -8.11 -12.68 -14.75
CA SER A 54 -6.84 -11.97 -14.80
C SER A 54 -6.51 -11.63 -13.35
N SER A 55 -5.54 -12.35 -12.77
CA SER A 55 -5.13 -12.11 -11.39
C SER A 55 -4.62 -10.68 -11.31
N GLU A 56 -5.29 -9.85 -10.53
CA GLU A 56 -4.87 -8.48 -10.30
C GLU A 56 -3.42 -8.47 -9.77
N THR A 57 -2.61 -7.51 -10.22
CA THR A 57 -1.19 -7.45 -9.84
C THR A 57 -1.08 -7.19 -8.34
N ALA A 58 -0.37 -8.06 -7.62
CA ALA A 58 -0.12 -7.89 -6.21
C ALA A 58 0.93 -6.78 -5.98
N VAL A 59 0.59 -5.82 -5.13
CA VAL A 59 1.49 -4.73 -4.71
C VAL A 59 1.53 -4.65 -3.20
N LEU A 60 2.73 -4.71 -2.63
CA LEU A 60 2.95 -4.35 -1.24
C LEU A 60 3.29 -2.86 -1.16
N VAL A 61 2.51 -2.13 -0.38
CA VAL A 61 2.70 -0.71 -0.10
C VAL A 61 3.53 -0.57 1.18
N LEU A 62 4.60 0.21 1.12
CA LEU A 62 5.54 0.43 2.22
C LEU A 62 5.63 1.93 2.57
N PRO A 63 4.83 2.39 3.53
CA PRO A 63 4.92 3.74 4.07
C PRO A 63 6.22 4.02 4.81
N GLY A 64 6.48 5.29 5.06
CA GLY A 64 7.58 5.77 5.88
C GLY A 64 7.19 6.01 7.34
N TYR A 65 7.96 6.89 7.99
CA TYR A 65 7.71 7.35 9.35
C TYR A 65 6.29 7.90 9.52
N MET A 66 5.61 7.54 10.62
CA MET A 66 4.23 7.92 10.94
C MET A 66 3.13 7.35 10.03
N ASP A 67 3.45 6.37 9.18
CA ASP A 67 2.52 5.76 8.22
C ASP A 67 1.98 6.77 7.17
N SER A 68 1.25 6.25 6.19
CA SER A 68 0.61 7.06 5.15
C SER A 68 -0.83 7.39 5.53
N GLY A 69 -1.10 8.68 5.73
CA GLY A 69 -2.43 9.18 6.09
C GLY A 69 -3.47 9.10 4.96
N PRO A 70 -4.75 9.46 5.21
CA PRO A 70 -5.83 9.30 4.24
C PRO A 70 -5.67 10.11 2.93
N GLY A 71 -4.93 11.22 2.99
CA GLY A 71 -4.68 12.07 1.83
C GLY A 71 -3.56 11.55 0.93
N ASP A 72 -2.76 10.60 1.41
CA ASP A 72 -1.54 10.13 0.77
C ASP A 72 -1.84 9.24 -0.44
N TRP A 73 -0.98 9.27 -1.45
CA TRP A 73 -1.17 8.50 -2.68
C TRP A 73 -1.13 6.99 -2.39
N GLN A 74 -0.34 6.55 -1.42
CA GLN A 74 -0.28 5.16 -1.00
C GLN A 74 -1.64 4.67 -0.49
N THR A 75 -2.27 5.41 0.41
CA THR A 75 -3.60 5.07 0.96
C THR A 75 -4.68 5.10 -0.12
N ARG A 76 -4.58 6.04 -1.07
CA ARG A 76 -5.50 6.13 -2.21
C ARG A 76 -5.38 4.92 -3.13
N TRP A 77 -4.15 4.47 -3.41
CA TRP A 77 -3.91 3.28 -4.23
C TRP A 77 -4.50 2.03 -3.58
N GLU A 78 -4.32 1.84 -2.28
CA GLU A 78 -4.91 0.71 -1.54
C GLU A 78 -6.45 0.72 -1.62
N ALA A 79 -7.08 1.89 -1.57
CA ALA A 79 -8.53 2.00 -1.71
C ALA A 79 -9.02 1.75 -3.14
N ALA A 80 -8.21 2.04 -4.14
CA ALA A 80 -8.58 1.96 -5.56
C ALA A 80 -8.31 0.58 -6.19
N HIS A 81 -7.36 -0.20 -5.65
CA HIS A 81 -6.88 -1.45 -6.25
C HIS A 81 -6.92 -2.60 -5.24
N ALA A 82 -7.68 -3.65 -5.51
CA ALA A 82 -7.84 -4.76 -4.57
C ALA A 82 -6.57 -5.62 -4.43
N GLY A 83 -5.65 -5.53 -5.40
CA GLY A 83 -4.33 -6.17 -5.34
C GLY A 83 -3.28 -5.42 -4.48
N PHE A 84 -3.61 -4.24 -3.96
CA PHE A 84 -2.66 -3.38 -3.24
C PHE A 84 -2.90 -3.50 -1.74
N ALA A 85 -1.84 -3.80 -0.99
CA ALA A 85 -1.93 -3.99 0.45
C ALA A 85 -0.73 -3.38 1.18
N ARG A 86 -0.99 -2.60 2.23
CA ARG A 86 0.06 -2.07 3.12
C ARG A 86 0.67 -3.15 3.99
N VAL A 87 2.01 -3.15 4.03
CA VAL A 87 2.77 -3.91 5.02
C VAL A 87 2.58 -3.23 6.37
N GLN A 88 2.07 -3.97 7.35
CA GLN A 88 1.91 -3.46 8.71
C GLN A 88 3.26 -3.49 9.41
N MET A 89 3.84 -2.31 9.67
CA MET A 89 5.08 -2.20 10.42
C MET A 89 4.83 -2.29 11.93
N PRO A 90 5.79 -2.81 12.72
CA PRO A 90 5.58 -3.03 14.16
C PRO A 90 5.36 -1.74 14.97
N ASP A 91 6.08 -0.67 14.63
CA ASP A 91 5.95 0.65 15.25
C ASP A 91 6.25 1.73 14.19
N TRP A 92 5.26 2.56 13.90
CA TRP A 92 5.35 3.66 12.95
C TRP A 92 6.04 4.91 13.52
N MET A 93 6.06 5.04 14.85
CA MET A 93 6.61 6.18 15.58
C MET A 93 8.04 5.94 16.06
N HIS A 94 8.49 4.68 16.12
CA HIS A 94 9.89 4.33 16.39
C HIS A 94 10.39 3.33 15.34
N PRO A 95 10.66 3.78 14.10
CA PRO A 95 11.08 2.89 13.03
C PRO A 95 12.40 2.19 13.38
N ASP A 96 12.36 0.86 13.42
CA ASP A 96 13.54 0.03 13.57
C ASP A 96 13.77 -0.77 12.29
N CYS A 97 14.91 -0.54 11.65
CA CYS A 97 15.19 -1.11 10.33
C CYS A 97 15.14 -2.64 10.34
N GLU A 98 15.64 -3.30 11.37
CA GLU A 98 15.65 -4.76 11.46
C GLU A 98 14.22 -5.30 11.60
N ALA A 99 13.41 -4.70 12.48
CA ALA A 99 12.02 -5.06 12.69
C ALA A 99 11.16 -4.82 11.44
N TRP A 100 11.38 -3.70 10.73
CA TRP A 100 10.68 -3.39 9.48
C TRP A 100 11.09 -4.33 8.35
N CYS A 101 12.37 -4.71 8.26
CA CYS A 101 12.83 -5.70 7.29
C CYS A 101 12.23 -7.09 7.55
N ALA A 102 12.10 -7.49 8.82
CA ALA A 102 11.42 -8.73 9.18
C ALA A 102 9.92 -8.70 8.80
N ALA A 103 9.23 -7.59 9.04
CA ALA A 103 7.84 -7.42 8.65
C ALA A 103 7.63 -7.47 7.12
N LEU A 104 8.56 -6.86 6.36
CA LEU A 104 8.55 -6.96 4.89
C LEU A 104 8.84 -8.39 4.42
N GLU A 105 9.84 -9.09 4.98
CA GLU A 105 10.13 -10.47 4.61
C GLU A 105 8.90 -11.37 4.82
N ASP A 106 8.26 -11.27 5.98
CA ASP A 106 7.02 -11.99 6.29
C ASP A 106 5.90 -11.71 5.27
N ALA A 107 5.73 -10.45 4.87
CA ALA A 107 4.73 -10.06 3.89
C ALA A 107 5.05 -10.63 2.49
N VAL A 108 6.32 -10.60 2.06
CA VAL A 108 6.76 -11.16 0.77
C VAL A 108 6.65 -12.69 0.76
N GLN A 109 6.91 -13.36 1.89
CA GLN A 109 6.73 -14.81 2.01
C GLN A 109 5.27 -15.21 1.75
N ARG A 110 4.30 -14.42 2.21
CA ARG A 110 2.86 -14.67 1.99
C ARG A 110 2.35 -14.24 0.62
N ALA A 111 3.04 -13.32 -0.05
CA ALA A 111 2.65 -12.81 -1.36
C ALA A 111 2.86 -13.83 -2.50
N PRO A 112 2.08 -13.76 -3.59
CA PRO A 112 2.32 -14.55 -4.78
C PRO A 112 3.57 -14.06 -5.55
N PRO A 113 4.16 -14.89 -6.43
CA PRO A 113 5.17 -14.45 -7.39
C PRO A 113 4.64 -13.35 -8.31
N GLY A 114 5.53 -12.50 -8.83
CA GLY A 114 5.15 -11.33 -9.64
C GLY A 114 4.77 -10.11 -8.79
N LEU A 115 5.05 -10.16 -7.49
CA LEU A 115 4.82 -9.08 -6.53
C LEU A 115 5.59 -7.82 -6.91
N ARG A 116 4.99 -6.65 -6.68
CA ARG A 116 5.68 -5.36 -6.78
C ARG A 116 5.69 -4.63 -5.44
N LEU A 117 6.69 -3.79 -5.22
CA LEU A 117 6.84 -2.99 -4.00
C LEU A 117 6.64 -1.51 -4.32
N ALA A 118 5.78 -0.82 -3.59
CA ALA A 118 5.55 0.62 -3.69
C ALA A 118 5.95 1.29 -2.37
N ALA A 119 7.18 1.76 -2.29
CA ALA A 119 7.78 2.27 -1.07
C ALA A 119 7.92 3.80 -1.08
N HIS A 120 7.72 4.39 0.09
CA HIS A 120 7.86 5.82 0.33
C HIS A 120 8.79 6.07 1.52
N SER A 121 9.64 7.08 1.42
CA SER A 121 10.49 7.54 2.51
C SER A 121 11.29 6.40 3.18
N LEU A 122 11.19 6.21 4.50
CA LEU A 122 11.86 5.11 5.21
C LEU A 122 11.54 3.72 4.64
N GLY A 123 10.36 3.52 4.07
CA GLY A 123 10.02 2.28 3.37
C GLY A 123 11.00 1.96 2.23
N CYS A 124 11.55 2.98 1.56
CA CYS A 124 12.57 2.78 0.52
C CYS A 124 13.86 2.20 1.09
N LEU A 125 14.32 2.75 2.23
CA LEU A 125 15.50 2.23 2.91
C LEU A 125 15.25 0.82 3.45
N THR A 126 14.04 0.53 3.95
CA THR A 126 13.66 -0.83 4.33
C THR A 126 13.76 -1.80 3.17
N VAL A 127 13.31 -1.45 1.96
CA VAL A 127 13.44 -2.32 0.78
C VAL A 127 14.91 -2.61 0.47
N ALA A 128 15.79 -1.60 0.52
CA ALA A 128 17.21 -1.76 0.26
C ALA A 128 17.90 -2.66 1.31
N HIS A 129 17.64 -2.42 2.60
CA HIS A 129 18.16 -3.25 3.70
C HIS A 129 17.63 -4.67 3.66
N TRP A 130 16.33 -4.85 3.42
CA TRP A 130 15.70 -6.16 3.28
C TRP A 130 16.34 -6.95 2.15
N ALA A 131 16.47 -6.35 0.95
CA ALA A 131 17.06 -7.01 -0.20
C ALA A 131 18.52 -7.43 0.03
N ALA A 132 19.29 -6.61 0.76
CA ALA A 132 20.69 -6.87 1.04
C ALA A 132 20.90 -7.93 2.14
N ARG A 133 20.07 -7.94 3.19
CA ARG A 133 20.38 -8.66 4.44
C ARG A 133 19.37 -9.74 4.84
N HIS A 134 18.11 -9.61 4.44
CA HIS A 134 17.02 -10.47 4.94
C HIS A 134 16.42 -11.37 3.86
N ALA A 135 16.33 -10.86 2.63
CA ALA A 135 15.63 -11.54 1.57
C ALA A 135 16.34 -12.85 1.20
N SER A 136 15.61 -13.96 1.33
CA SER A 136 16.05 -15.25 0.78
C SER A 136 16.03 -15.24 -0.75
N ALA A 137 16.74 -16.16 -1.39
CA ALA A 137 16.67 -16.29 -2.86
C ALA A 137 15.22 -16.52 -3.35
N ALA A 138 14.41 -17.25 -2.55
CA ALA A 138 13.01 -17.52 -2.87
C ALA A 138 12.14 -16.25 -2.78
N THR A 139 12.31 -15.41 -1.76
CA THR A 139 11.54 -14.17 -1.63
C THR A 139 11.97 -13.10 -2.63
N ARG A 140 13.27 -12.99 -2.94
CA ARG A 140 13.75 -12.12 -4.04
C ARG A 140 13.12 -12.48 -5.37
N ALA A 141 13.04 -13.77 -5.70
CA ALA A 141 12.48 -14.25 -6.96
C ALA A 141 10.98 -13.95 -7.12
N LYS A 142 10.26 -13.63 -6.04
CA LYS A 142 8.85 -13.22 -6.12
C LYS A 142 8.69 -11.76 -6.57
N VAL A 143 9.68 -10.91 -6.34
CA VAL A 143 9.58 -9.46 -6.59
C VAL A 143 9.90 -9.17 -8.05
N ALA A 144 8.88 -8.75 -8.81
CA ALA A 144 9.02 -8.31 -10.20
C ALA A 144 9.62 -6.90 -10.32
N GLY A 145 9.42 -6.07 -9.31
CA GLY A 145 10.08 -4.77 -9.24
C GLY A 145 9.58 -3.84 -8.15
N ALA A 146 10.17 -2.65 -8.07
CA ALA A 146 9.91 -1.68 -7.02
C ALA A 146 9.84 -0.23 -7.53
N LEU A 147 8.94 0.55 -6.93
CA LEU A 147 8.92 2.02 -6.98
C LEU A 147 9.37 2.53 -5.61
N LEU A 148 10.41 3.36 -5.58
CA LEU A 148 11.05 3.92 -4.39
C LEU A 148 10.95 5.44 -4.45
N VAL A 149 10.13 6.03 -3.60
CA VAL A 149 9.73 7.44 -3.68
C VAL A 149 10.25 8.23 -2.49
N ALA A 150 10.88 9.37 -2.75
CA ALA A 150 11.31 10.34 -1.73
C ALA A 150 12.26 9.75 -0.67
N LEU A 151 13.38 9.17 -1.11
CA LEU A 151 14.35 8.54 -0.20
C LEU A 151 14.90 9.56 0.81
N PRO A 152 14.85 9.28 2.12
CA PRO A 152 15.45 10.14 3.13
C PRO A 152 16.94 9.81 3.26
N ASP A 153 17.78 10.83 3.42
CA ASP A 153 19.21 10.68 3.70
C ASP A 153 19.42 10.44 5.21
N PRO A 154 19.93 9.27 5.65
CA PRO A 154 20.20 9.02 7.08
C PRO A 154 21.19 9.97 7.73
N HIS A 155 21.98 10.70 6.94
CA HIS A 155 22.91 11.72 7.42
C HIS A 155 22.35 13.15 7.25
N GLY A 156 21.13 13.28 6.72
CA GLY A 156 20.43 14.54 6.55
C GLY A 156 19.91 15.11 7.88
N PRO A 157 19.81 16.44 8.01
CA PRO A 157 19.39 17.09 9.26
C PRO A 157 17.93 16.80 9.65
N GLU A 158 17.07 16.54 8.66
CA GLU A 158 15.64 16.27 8.84
C GLU A 158 15.32 14.77 8.96
N PHE A 159 16.34 13.89 8.95
CA PHE A 159 16.12 12.46 9.13
C PHE A 159 15.41 12.19 10.48
N PRO A 160 14.35 11.36 10.53
CA PRO A 160 13.61 11.12 11.76
C PRO A 160 14.50 10.62 12.90
N ARG A 161 14.50 11.33 14.03
CA ARG A 161 15.40 11.03 15.16
C ARG A 161 15.03 9.73 15.88
N GLU A 162 13.78 9.32 15.74
CA GLU A 162 13.22 8.11 16.29
C GLU A 162 13.61 6.87 15.48
N ALA A 163 14.03 7.04 14.22
CA ALA A 163 14.40 5.96 13.33
C ALA A 163 15.81 5.42 13.62
N ARG A 164 15.98 4.09 13.59
CA ARG A 164 17.23 3.41 13.96
C ARG A 164 17.60 2.31 12.96
N GLY A 165 18.91 2.12 12.77
CA GLY A 165 19.46 1.00 11.99
C GLY A 165 19.40 1.16 10.46
N PHE A 166 18.99 2.34 9.96
CA PHE A 166 18.92 2.63 8.52
C PHE A 166 20.25 3.05 7.88
N ASP A 167 21.29 3.25 8.70
CA ASP A 167 22.66 3.55 8.30
C ASP A 167 23.60 2.38 8.68
N PRO A 168 24.58 1.98 7.84
CA PRO A 168 24.83 2.45 6.48
C PRO A 168 23.78 1.99 5.47
N VAL A 169 23.43 2.85 4.52
CA VAL A 169 22.56 2.49 3.38
C VAL A 169 23.30 1.46 2.49
N PRO A 170 22.69 0.29 2.17
CA PRO A 170 23.31 -0.67 1.27
C PRO A 170 23.40 -0.10 -0.14
N LEU A 171 24.61 0.24 -0.60
CA LEU A 171 24.87 0.76 -1.93
C LEU A 171 25.34 -0.35 -2.88
N ALA A 172 24.43 -1.28 -3.17
CA ALA A 172 24.66 -2.40 -4.11
C ALA A 172 23.42 -2.63 -4.98
N ALA A 173 23.62 -3.21 -6.16
CA ALA A 173 22.54 -3.45 -7.12
C ALA A 173 21.37 -4.23 -6.49
N LEU A 174 20.14 -3.76 -6.71
CA LEU A 174 18.96 -4.47 -6.26
C LEU A 174 18.73 -5.72 -7.12
N PRO A 175 18.24 -6.82 -6.53
CA PRO A 175 18.04 -8.09 -7.25
C PRO A 175 16.80 -8.10 -8.17
N PHE A 176 16.17 -6.94 -8.38
CA PHE A 176 14.98 -6.75 -9.20
C PHE A 176 14.97 -5.33 -9.81
N ALA A 177 14.21 -5.16 -10.90
CA ALA A 177 14.07 -3.86 -11.56
C ALA A 177 13.44 -2.83 -10.62
N SER A 178 13.95 -1.60 -10.62
CA SER A 178 13.45 -0.57 -9.73
C SER A 178 13.46 0.82 -10.36
N VAL A 179 12.60 1.68 -9.83
CA VAL A 179 12.51 3.10 -10.14
C VAL A 179 12.66 3.89 -8.85
N VAL A 180 13.54 4.88 -8.86
CA VAL A 180 13.66 5.90 -7.83
C VAL A 180 13.01 7.18 -8.34
N VAL A 181 12.15 7.78 -7.51
CA VAL A 181 11.51 9.07 -7.77
C VAL A 181 11.91 10.03 -6.67
N ALA A 182 12.41 11.20 -7.07
CA ALA A 182 12.84 12.25 -6.17
C ALA A 182 12.14 13.57 -6.49
N SER A 183 12.04 14.42 -5.47
CA SER A 183 11.57 15.79 -5.58
C SER A 183 12.74 16.74 -5.32
N SER A 184 12.80 17.84 -6.07
CA SER A 184 13.93 18.77 -6.00
C SER A 184 13.97 19.61 -4.72
N ASP A 185 12.86 19.67 -3.97
CA ASP A 185 12.69 20.42 -2.72
C ASP A 185 12.28 19.52 -1.53
N ASP A 186 12.59 18.22 -1.60
CA ASP A 186 12.37 17.30 -0.48
C ASP A 186 13.32 17.62 0.70
N PRO A 187 12.79 17.93 1.90
CA PRO A 187 13.62 18.27 3.05
C PRO A 187 14.33 17.06 3.68
N TYR A 188 13.83 15.84 3.47
CA TYR A 188 14.36 14.63 4.11
C TYR A 188 15.52 14.00 3.32
N GLY A 189 15.58 14.25 2.03
CA GLY A 189 16.63 13.74 1.15
C GLY A 189 16.72 14.55 -0.12
N GLY A 190 17.94 14.78 -0.61
CA GLY A 190 18.17 15.58 -1.81
C GLY A 190 18.27 14.77 -3.10
N VAL A 191 18.12 15.46 -4.23
CA VAL A 191 18.39 14.94 -5.59
C VAL A 191 19.70 14.16 -5.62
N ALA A 192 20.80 14.77 -5.16
CA ALA A 192 22.11 14.13 -5.16
C ALA A 192 22.18 12.83 -4.34
N PHE A 193 21.48 12.73 -3.21
CA PHE A 193 21.43 11.49 -2.43
C PHE A 193 20.64 10.42 -3.17
N SER A 194 19.45 10.76 -3.65
CA SER A 194 18.58 9.83 -4.38
C SER A 194 19.22 9.31 -5.69
N GLU A 195 19.92 10.16 -6.44
CA GLU A 195 20.66 9.77 -7.65
C GLU A 195 21.78 8.79 -7.34
N ARG A 196 22.56 9.05 -6.27
CA ARG A 196 23.63 8.13 -5.84
C ARG A 196 23.08 6.77 -5.46
N CYS A 197 21.98 6.72 -4.71
CA CYS A 197 21.29 5.49 -4.37
C CYS A 197 20.79 4.77 -5.63
N ALA A 198 20.11 5.49 -6.54
CA ALA A 198 19.58 4.91 -7.78
C ALA A 198 20.69 4.33 -8.65
N LEU A 199 21.82 5.03 -8.80
CA LEU A 199 22.99 4.55 -9.54
C LEU A 199 23.54 3.27 -8.90
N ALA A 200 23.75 3.25 -7.59
CA ALA A 200 24.26 2.09 -6.88
C ALA A 200 23.32 0.88 -6.96
N TRP A 201 22.00 1.13 -6.94
CA TRP A 201 20.96 0.11 -7.00
C TRP A 201 20.66 -0.38 -8.42
N GLY A 202 21.19 0.27 -9.45
CA GLY A 202 20.85 -0.02 -10.84
C GLY A 202 19.42 0.38 -11.21
N SER A 203 18.84 1.34 -10.49
CA SER A 203 17.48 1.83 -10.68
C SER A 203 17.41 2.86 -11.80
N ARG A 204 16.27 2.94 -12.48
CA ARG A 204 15.92 4.16 -13.23
C ARG A 204 15.64 5.27 -12.23
N TRP A 205 15.96 6.52 -12.58
CA TRP A 205 15.77 7.66 -11.70
C TRP A 205 14.98 8.77 -12.38
N PHE A 206 14.04 9.38 -11.65
CA PHE A 206 13.23 10.50 -12.12
C PHE A 206 13.18 11.61 -11.07
N ASP A 207 13.51 12.83 -11.48
CA ASP A 207 13.15 14.07 -10.77
C ASP A 207 11.79 14.56 -11.27
N ILE A 208 10.86 14.83 -10.35
CA ILE A 208 9.52 15.34 -10.68
C ILE A 208 9.35 16.84 -10.38
N GLY A 209 10.47 17.53 -10.14
CA GLY A 209 10.53 18.92 -9.72
C GLY A 209 10.08 19.11 -8.27
N ALA A 210 9.74 20.36 -7.93
CA ALA A 210 9.38 20.75 -6.58
C ALA A 210 8.00 20.18 -6.17
N ARG A 211 8.02 19.12 -5.37
CA ARG A 211 6.86 18.37 -4.89
C ARG A 211 6.95 18.01 -3.40
N GLY A 212 7.79 18.70 -2.64
CA GLY A 212 8.04 18.42 -1.22
C GLY A 212 8.44 16.96 -1.01
N HIS A 213 7.94 16.35 0.07
CA HIS A 213 8.25 14.95 0.40
C HIS A 213 7.38 13.92 -0.35
N ILE A 214 6.74 14.29 -1.48
CA ILE A 214 5.91 13.39 -2.31
C ILE A 214 4.86 12.63 -1.46
N ASN A 215 4.13 13.36 -0.62
CA ASN A 215 3.11 12.86 0.29
C ASN A 215 1.76 13.52 0.00
N ALA A 216 0.80 13.43 0.92
CA ALA A 216 -0.50 14.10 0.80
C ALA A 216 -0.42 15.61 0.48
N GLU A 217 0.57 16.33 1.01
CA GLU A 217 0.75 17.78 0.82
C GLU A 217 1.22 18.13 -0.60
N SER A 218 1.80 17.17 -1.31
CA SER A 218 2.24 17.29 -2.70
C SER A 218 1.07 17.31 -3.70
N ARG A 219 -0.15 16.97 -3.24
CA ARG A 219 -1.41 17.01 -4.00
C ARG A 219 -1.38 16.20 -5.30
N LEU A 220 -0.68 15.07 -5.29
CA LEU A 220 -0.63 14.14 -6.42
C LEU A 220 -1.92 13.31 -6.55
N ASN A 221 -2.76 13.29 -5.51
CA ASN A 221 -4.01 12.52 -5.43
C ASN A 221 -3.74 11.04 -5.76
N ASP A 222 -4.42 10.48 -6.75
CA ASP A 222 -4.30 9.06 -7.13
C ASP A 222 -3.05 8.77 -7.97
N TRP A 223 -2.26 9.79 -8.31
CA TRP A 223 -0.94 9.71 -8.93
C TRP A 223 -0.74 8.59 -9.99
N PRO A 224 -1.46 8.64 -11.12
CA PRO A 224 -1.42 7.58 -12.14
C PRO A 224 -0.01 7.35 -12.73
N GLN A 225 0.81 8.41 -12.82
CA GLN A 225 2.20 8.30 -13.28
C GLN A 225 3.04 7.37 -12.39
N GLY A 226 2.82 7.38 -11.08
CA GLY A 226 3.50 6.46 -10.16
C GLY A 226 3.12 5.00 -10.44
N ILE A 227 1.85 4.72 -10.73
CA ILE A 227 1.38 3.39 -11.14
C ILE A 227 2.07 2.97 -12.44
N ASP A 228 2.10 3.84 -13.46
CA ASP A 228 2.74 3.53 -14.75
C ASP A 228 4.22 3.18 -14.57
N TRP A 229 4.94 3.93 -13.75
CA TRP A 229 6.33 3.62 -13.41
C TRP A 229 6.47 2.29 -12.69
N LEU A 230 5.66 2.01 -11.68
CA LEU A 230 5.66 0.74 -10.97
C LEU A 230 5.37 -0.44 -11.92
N MET A 231 4.36 -0.33 -12.77
CA MET A 231 3.95 -1.39 -13.70
C MET A 231 4.93 -1.59 -14.85
N SER A 232 5.75 -0.58 -15.16
CA SER A 232 6.85 -0.72 -16.12
C SER A 232 8.07 -1.47 -15.57
N THR A 233 8.13 -1.75 -14.27
CA THR A 233 9.18 -2.60 -13.68
C THR A 233 8.91 -4.09 -13.98
N GLY A 234 9.97 -4.86 -14.20
CA GLY A 234 9.90 -6.30 -14.44
C GLY A 234 9.47 -6.70 -15.86
N LYS A 235 9.54 -5.77 -16.83
CA LYS A 235 9.48 -6.05 -18.27
C LYS A 235 10.87 -6.27 -18.83
#